data_AF-A0A2K5URS6-F1
#
_entry.id   AF-A0A2K5URS6-F1
#
_cell.length_a   1.000
_cell.length_b   1.000
_cell.length_c   1.000
_cell.angle_alpha   90.00
_cell.angle_beta   90.00
_cell.angle_gamma   90.00
#
_symmetry.space_group_name_H-M   'P 1'
#
loop_
_entity.id
_entity.type
_entity.pdbx_description
1 polymer ?
#
loop_
_entity_poly.entity_id
_entity_poly.type
_entity_poly.pdbx_seq_one_letter_code
_entity_poly.pdbx_strand_id
1 'polypeptide(L)'
;MPLLMLYPLLFWLSGYSIATDISGPMTVNGPERGSLMVQCVYNSGWETYLKWWCRGATWYSCKILVKTTGSEQEVKRDRVSIKDNQKNHTFTVTMEDLMQTDADTYWCGIERTGTDLGVTVQVIIDPAPVTPEETSNSPTLTGHHLDKRSEGSWAANHRPAAHQAQPPEAQRPPAPHLHHIAAAFGGCLALGLEDNEVPAESGWDVPRAGTAAPGGRPLLCRPDPAADQNLPTKGYHEALLLCPG
;
A
#
# COMPACT_ATOMS: atom_id res chain seq x y z
N MET A 1 63.75 11.61 -11.62
CA MET A 1 62.35 11.33 -12.03
C MET A 1 61.62 10.50 -10.95
N PRO A 2 61.19 11.06 -9.80
CA PRO A 2 60.38 10.30 -8.84
C PRO A 2 58.93 10.80 -8.69
N LEU A 3 58.50 11.82 -9.45
CA LEU A 3 57.16 12.41 -9.30
C LEU A 3 56.05 11.81 -10.20
N LEU A 4 56.36 10.79 -11.02
CA LEU A 4 55.39 10.20 -11.95
C LEU A 4 54.74 8.89 -11.45
N MET A 5 55.15 8.37 -10.29
CA MET A 5 54.65 7.08 -9.77
C MET A 5 53.48 7.21 -8.79
N LEU A 6 52.99 8.43 -8.53
CA LEU A 6 51.83 8.67 -7.64
C LEU A 6 50.51 8.87 -8.39
N TYR A 7 50.52 8.87 -9.73
CA TYR A 7 49.34 9.06 -10.56
C TYR A 7 48.31 7.90 -10.58
N PRO A 8 48.65 6.61 -10.31
CA PRO A 8 47.64 5.53 -10.34
C PRO A 8 46.74 5.49 -9.08
N LEU A 9 47.17 6.09 -7.96
CA LEU A 9 46.40 6.11 -6.70
C LEU A 9 45.30 7.17 -6.68
N LEU A 10 45.30 8.12 -7.62
CA LEU A 10 44.23 9.12 -7.77
C LEU A 10 43.15 8.70 -8.77
N PHE A 11 43.33 7.60 -9.52
CA PHE A 11 42.34 7.09 -10.48
C PHE A 11 41.38 6.04 -9.89
N TRP A 12 41.48 5.74 -8.59
CA TRP A 12 40.51 4.92 -7.84
C TRP A 12 39.58 5.74 -6.93
N LEU A 13 39.50 7.06 -7.16
CA LEU A 13 38.45 7.93 -6.61
C LEU A 13 37.49 8.41 -7.70
N SER A 14 37.41 7.73 -8.84
CA SER A 14 36.23 7.87 -9.70
C SER A 14 35.07 7.24 -8.93
N GLY A 15 34.40 8.07 -8.12
CA GLY A 15 33.23 7.69 -7.36
C GLY A 15 32.28 6.92 -8.26
N TYR A 16 32.09 5.65 -7.95
CA TYR A 16 31.13 4.80 -8.63
C TYR A 16 29.75 5.37 -8.26
N SER A 17 29.27 6.31 -9.07
CA SER A 17 27.94 6.87 -8.91
C SER A 17 26.98 5.76 -9.31
N ILE A 18 26.39 5.10 -8.32
CA ILE A 18 25.26 4.19 -8.53
C ILE A 18 24.05 5.04 -8.93
N ALA A 19 24.03 5.47 -10.20
CA ALA A 19 22.89 6.19 -10.76
C ALA A 19 21.69 5.24 -10.77
N THR A 20 20.66 5.56 -9.99
CA THR A 20 19.39 4.86 -10.02
C THR A 20 18.56 5.38 -11.19
N ASP A 21 17.92 4.49 -11.95
CA ASP A 21 17.15 4.88 -13.14
C ASP A 21 15.82 5.58 -12.84
N ILE A 22 15.37 5.52 -11.59
CA ILE A 22 14.20 6.22 -11.07
C ILE A 22 14.53 6.78 -9.69
N SER A 23 13.96 7.94 -9.39
CA SER A 23 14.03 8.59 -8.08
C SER A 23 12.70 9.27 -7.75
N GLY A 24 12.46 9.52 -6.47
CA GLY A 24 11.24 10.14 -5.96
C GLY A 24 11.46 10.64 -4.54
N PRO A 25 10.48 11.35 -3.95
CA PRO A 25 10.56 11.77 -2.57
C PRO A 25 10.57 10.56 -1.64
N MET A 26 11.43 10.59 -0.62
CA MET A 26 11.44 9.53 0.40
C MET A 26 10.12 9.50 1.20
N THR A 27 9.60 10.68 1.52
CA THR A 27 8.37 10.87 2.29
C THR A 27 7.57 12.02 1.72
N VAL A 28 6.25 11.88 1.72
CA VAL A 28 5.30 12.96 1.39
C VAL A 28 4.19 13.00 2.44
N ASN A 29 3.75 14.21 2.77
CA ASN A 29 2.67 14.45 3.70
C ASN A 29 1.51 15.12 2.96
N GLY A 30 0.28 14.79 3.36
CA GLY A 30 -0.92 15.48 2.91
C GLY A 30 -1.94 15.58 4.04
N PRO A 31 -2.71 16.66 4.14
CA PRO A 31 -3.75 16.78 5.15
C PRO A 31 -4.92 15.85 4.85
N GLU A 32 -5.53 15.28 5.88
CA GLU A 32 -6.78 14.54 5.76
C GLU A 32 -7.85 15.42 5.06
N ARG A 33 -8.60 14.80 4.13
CA ARG A 33 -9.53 15.44 3.18
C ARG A 33 -8.90 16.38 2.16
N GLY A 34 -7.58 16.56 2.20
CA GLY A 34 -6.84 17.29 1.20
C GLY A 34 -6.34 16.42 0.06
N SER A 35 -5.26 16.88 -0.57
CA SER A 35 -4.56 16.17 -1.63
C SER A 35 -3.05 16.24 -1.44
N LEU A 36 -2.35 15.30 -2.07
CA LEU A 36 -0.89 15.32 -2.18
C LEU A 36 -0.46 14.98 -3.60
N MET A 37 0.75 15.41 -3.95
CA MET A 37 1.38 15.11 -5.23
C MET A 37 2.75 14.45 -4.99
N VAL A 38 3.03 13.42 -5.78
CA VAL A 38 4.30 12.71 -5.79
C VAL A 38 4.90 12.86 -7.18
N GLN A 39 6.13 13.37 -7.26
CA GLN A 39 6.87 13.48 -8.51
C GLN A 39 7.98 12.43 -8.53
N CYS A 40 7.97 11.58 -9.55
CA CYS A 40 8.95 10.54 -9.74
C CYS A 40 9.71 10.78 -11.04
N VAL A 41 11.01 10.99 -10.89
CA VAL A 41 11.93 11.37 -11.98
C VAL A 41 12.64 10.12 -12.45
N TYR A 42 12.78 9.97 -13.76
CA TYR A 42 13.45 8.83 -14.39
C TYR A 42 14.52 9.26 -15.40
N ASN A 43 15.46 8.35 -15.70
CA ASN A 43 16.48 8.59 -16.72
C ASN A 43 15.90 8.47 -18.13
N SER A 44 16.54 9.11 -19.13
CA SER A 44 16.13 8.96 -20.53
C SER A 44 16.11 7.49 -20.97
N GLY A 45 15.16 7.12 -21.84
CA GLY A 45 14.97 5.76 -22.34
C GLY A 45 13.78 5.03 -21.72
N TRP A 46 13.13 5.63 -20.71
CA TRP A 46 11.93 5.08 -20.07
C TRP A 46 10.64 5.80 -20.46
N GLU A 47 10.65 6.73 -21.42
CA GLU A 47 9.55 7.63 -21.75
C GLU A 47 8.26 6.87 -22.12
N THR A 48 8.36 5.91 -23.02
CA THR A 48 7.20 5.13 -23.52
C THR A 48 6.81 3.95 -22.65
N TYR A 49 7.58 3.66 -21.59
CA TYR A 49 7.30 2.57 -20.68
C TYR A 49 6.14 2.93 -19.74
N LEU A 50 5.37 1.92 -19.32
CA LEU A 50 4.22 2.17 -18.45
C LEU A 50 4.70 2.56 -17.05
N LYS A 51 4.17 3.67 -16.54
CA LYS A 51 4.43 4.18 -15.20
C LYS A 51 3.30 3.75 -14.29
N TRP A 52 3.57 3.40 -13.05
CA TRP A 52 2.55 2.97 -12.12
C TRP A 52 2.78 3.47 -10.69
N TRP A 53 1.67 3.55 -9.95
CA TRP A 53 1.64 3.85 -8.53
C TRP A 53 1.08 2.65 -7.77
N CYS A 54 1.86 2.11 -6.85
CA CYS A 54 1.55 0.87 -6.15
C CYS A 54 1.58 1.05 -4.64
N ARG A 55 0.65 0.41 -3.94
CA ARG A 55 0.51 0.53 -2.48
C ARG A 55 0.88 -0.76 -1.77
N GLY A 56 1.65 -0.67 -0.71
CA GLY A 56 2.05 -1.78 0.16
C GLY A 56 3.57 -1.86 0.34
N ALA A 57 4.00 -2.30 1.52
CA ALA A 57 5.42 -2.36 1.88
C ALA A 57 6.22 -3.39 1.07
N THR A 58 5.59 -4.47 0.63
CA THR A 58 6.25 -5.56 -0.11
C THR A 58 6.19 -5.29 -1.61
N TRP A 59 7.33 -5.00 -2.23
CA TRP A 59 7.48 -4.70 -3.67
C TRP A 59 6.74 -5.68 -4.59
N TYR A 60 6.97 -6.99 -4.43
CA TYR A 60 6.45 -8.01 -5.35
C TYR A 60 4.94 -8.23 -5.27
N SER A 61 4.29 -7.78 -4.20
CA SER A 61 2.87 -8.02 -3.94
C SER A 61 2.11 -6.72 -3.63
N CYS A 62 2.70 -5.57 -3.95
CA CYS A 62 2.02 -4.30 -3.76
C CYS A 62 0.80 -4.23 -4.71
N LYS A 63 -0.24 -3.51 -4.30
CA LYS A 63 -1.45 -3.31 -5.10
C LYS A 63 -1.27 -2.11 -6.02
N ILE A 64 -1.19 -2.35 -7.34
CA ILE A 64 -1.17 -1.27 -8.34
C ILE A 64 -2.52 -0.54 -8.32
N LEU A 65 -2.49 0.74 -7.94
CA LEU A 65 -3.67 1.58 -7.86
C LEU A 65 -4.01 2.20 -9.23
N VAL A 66 -3.00 2.74 -9.91
CA VAL A 66 -3.15 3.38 -11.22
C VAL A 66 -1.88 3.18 -12.06
N LYS A 67 -2.03 3.14 -13.39
CA LYS A 67 -0.96 2.91 -14.36
C LYS A 67 -1.21 3.71 -15.64
N THR A 68 -0.17 4.25 -16.25
CA THR A 68 -0.26 4.95 -17.53
C THR A 68 -0.39 3.96 -18.70
N THR A 69 -0.68 4.47 -19.89
CA THR A 69 -0.73 3.69 -21.13
C THR A 69 0.58 3.72 -21.93
N GLY A 70 1.67 4.20 -21.33
CA GLY A 70 2.91 4.51 -22.06
C GLY A 70 2.88 5.84 -22.84
N SER A 71 1.84 6.65 -22.62
CA SER A 71 1.66 7.99 -23.19
C SER A 71 1.55 9.06 -22.10
N GLU A 72 1.58 10.34 -22.49
CA GLU A 72 1.42 11.49 -21.59
C GLU A 72 -0.05 11.79 -21.21
N GLN A 73 -1.00 10.95 -21.63
CA GLN A 73 -2.40 11.07 -21.20
C GLN A 73 -2.51 10.75 -19.70
N GLU A 74 -3.25 11.60 -18.98
CA GLU A 74 -3.56 11.35 -17.59
C GLU A 74 -4.50 10.16 -17.48
N VAL A 75 -4.18 9.23 -16.58
CA VAL A 75 -5.05 8.11 -16.21
C VAL A 75 -5.48 8.31 -14.76
N LYS A 76 -6.79 8.25 -14.50
CA LYS A 76 -7.36 8.37 -13.15
C LYS A 76 -8.16 7.13 -12.81
N ARG A 77 -7.97 6.61 -11.60
CA ARG A 77 -8.78 5.56 -11.00
C ARG A 77 -9.13 5.98 -9.58
N ASP A 78 -10.43 6.00 -9.27
CA ASP A 78 -10.94 6.45 -7.97
C ASP A 78 -10.39 7.84 -7.60
N ARG A 79 -9.71 7.94 -6.46
CA ARG A 79 -9.11 9.17 -5.92
C ARG A 79 -7.65 9.39 -6.34
N VAL A 80 -7.12 8.57 -7.25
CA VAL A 80 -5.70 8.60 -7.65
C VAL A 80 -5.56 8.83 -9.15
N SER A 81 -4.79 9.85 -9.55
CA SER A 81 -4.38 10.05 -10.95
C SER A 81 -2.88 9.93 -11.14
N ILE A 82 -2.47 9.56 -12.35
CA ILE A 82 -1.09 9.50 -12.79
C ILE A 82 -0.95 10.11 -14.18
N LYS A 83 0.07 10.93 -14.35
CA LYS A 83 0.39 11.56 -15.63
C LYS A 83 1.90 11.57 -15.85
N ASP A 84 2.34 11.12 -17.00
CA ASP A 84 3.72 11.22 -17.41
C ASP A 84 3.99 12.53 -18.15
N ASN A 85 5.14 13.14 -17.88
CA ASN A 85 5.72 14.21 -18.68
C ASN A 85 7.04 13.68 -19.24
N GLN A 86 6.98 13.18 -20.47
CA GLN A 86 8.09 12.52 -21.15
C GLN A 86 9.19 13.51 -21.51
N LYS A 87 8.87 14.79 -21.73
CA LYS A 87 9.87 15.82 -21.98
C LYS A 87 10.75 16.10 -20.76
N ASN A 88 10.16 16.07 -19.56
CA ASN A 88 10.85 16.34 -18.31
C ASN A 88 11.29 15.05 -17.57
N HIS A 89 11.06 13.88 -18.18
CA HIS A 89 11.27 12.56 -17.59
C HIS A 89 10.72 12.45 -16.16
N THR A 90 9.51 12.98 -15.94
CA THR A 90 8.88 13.02 -14.62
C THR A 90 7.43 12.63 -14.75
N PHE A 91 7.02 11.55 -14.08
CA PHE A 91 5.61 11.27 -13.92
C PHE A 91 5.14 11.73 -12.54
N THR A 92 3.93 12.26 -12.51
CA THR A 92 3.30 12.81 -11.32
C THR A 92 2.10 11.95 -10.95
N VAL A 93 2.02 11.61 -9.67
CA VAL A 93 0.86 10.96 -9.06
C VAL A 93 0.16 11.99 -8.17
N THR A 94 -1.16 12.08 -8.29
CA THR A 94 -1.99 12.91 -7.42
C THR A 94 -2.95 12.01 -6.65
N MET A 95 -3.01 12.17 -5.33
CA MET A 95 -3.98 11.51 -4.47
C MET A 95 -4.89 12.57 -3.86
N GLU A 96 -6.20 12.40 -4.00
CA GLU A 96 -7.24 13.36 -3.58
C GLU A 96 -8.14 12.81 -2.46
N ASP A 97 -8.86 13.69 -1.76
CA ASP A 97 -9.75 13.35 -0.64
C ASP A 97 -9.11 12.34 0.32
N LEU A 98 -7.89 12.69 0.77
CA LEU A 98 -7.04 11.81 1.56
C LEU A 98 -7.76 11.34 2.84
N MET A 99 -7.64 10.07 3.17
CA MET A 99 -8.17 9.48 4.40
C MET A 99 -7.01 9.02 5.27
N GLN A 100 -7.18 8.97 6.60
CA GLN A 100 -6.11 8.46 7.49
C GLN A 100 -5.65 7.05 7.10
N THR A 101 -6.56 6.24 6.53
CA THR A 101 -6.29 4.89 6.00
C THR A 101 -5.45 4.87 4.73
N ASP A 102 -5.14 6.02 4.12
CA ASP A 102 -4.25 6.12 2.96
C ASP A 102 -2.78 6.17 3.36
N ALA A 103 -2.46 6.40 4.64
CA ALA A 103 -1.08 6.35 5.13
C ALA A 103 -0.51 4.93 4.96
N ASP A 104 0.58 4.81 4.19
CA ASP A 104 1.20 3.53 3.85
C ASP A 104 2.56 3.74 3.16
N THR A 105 3.28 2.66 2.90
CA THR A 105 4.36 2.63 1.93
C THR A 105 3.80 2.48 0.52
N TYR A 106 4.29 3.30 -0.39
CA TYR A 106 3.95 3.27 -1.80
C TYR A 106 5.20 3.15 -2.66
N TRP A 107 4.99 2.89 -3.94
CA TRP A 107 6.03 2.76 -4.93
C TRP A 107 5.65 3.50 -6.20
N CYS A 108 6.56 4.33 -6.66
CA CYS A 108 6.65 4.70 -8.06
C CYS A 108 7.34 3.57 -8.81
N GLY A 109 6.76 3.13 -9.92
CA GLY A 109 7.37 2.07 -10.73
C GLY A 109 7.28 2.29 -12.23
N ILE A 110 8.20 1.65 -12.94
CA ILE A 110 8.27 1.61 -14.40
C ILE A 110 8.30 0.14 -14.80
N GLU A 111 7.27 -0.26 -15.55
CA GLU A 111 7.17 -1.62 -16.06
C GLU A 111 8.23 -1.87 -17.10
N ARG A 112 8.96 -2.98 -17.01
CA ARG A 112 9.90 -3.42 -18.06
C ARG A 112 10.01 -4.93 -18.12
N THR A 113 10.64 -5.44 -19.16
CA THR A 113 11.00 -6.86 -19.21
C THR A 113 11.93 -7.22 -18.05
N GLY A 114 11.56 -8.24 -17.28
CA GLY A 114 12.28 -8.66 -16.07
C GLY A 114 11.73 -7.99 -14.82
N THR A 115 12.62 -7.56 -13.92
CA THR A 115 12.20 -6.86 -12.69
C THR A 115 12.01 -5.38 -12.98
N ASP A 116 10.80 -4.88 -12.73
CA ASP A 116 10.45 -3.46 -12.81
C ASP A 116 11.43 -2.55 -12.05
N LEU A 117 11.56 -1.30 -12.50
CA LEU A 117 12.22 -0.27 -11.73
C LEU A 117 11.24 0.30 -10.71
N GLY A 118 11.71 0.63 -9.51
CA GLY A 118 10.89 1.39 -8.59
C GLY A 118 11.64 2.04 -7.46
N VAL A 119 10.95 2.99 -6.84
CA VAL A 119 11.42 3.75 -5.68
C VAL A 119 10.28 3.83 -4.65
N THR A 120 10.62 3.58 -3.39
CA THR A 120 9.69 3.67 -2.27
C THR A 120 9.36 5.11 -1.94
N VAL A 121 8.12 5.35 -1.57
CA VAL A 121 7.62 6.62 -1.04
C VAL A 121 6.78 6.35 0.20
N GLN A 122 7.14 6.93 1.34
CA GLN A 122 6.30 6.90 2.53
C GLN A 122 5.23 7.99 2.43
N VAL A 123 3.96 7.61 2.44
CA VAL A 123 2.84 8.56 2.50
C VAL A 123 2.38 8.70 3.94
N ILE A 124 2.30 9.94 4.42
CA ILE A 124 1.82 10.30 5.74
C ILE A 124 0.59 11.20 5.58
N ILE A 125 -0.46 10.92 6.35
CA ILE A 125 -1.67 11.73 6.36
C ILE A 125 -1.73 12.48 7.68
N ASP A 126 -1.70 13.81 7.58
CA ASP A 126 -1.78 14.70 8.73
C ASP A 126 -3.26 14.81 9.16
N PRO A 127 -3.59 14.61 10.44
CA PRO A 127 -4.97 14.59 10.90
C PRO A 127 -5.64 15.95 10.72
N ALA A 128 -6.96 15.94 10.53
CA ALA A 128 -7.73 17.18 10.49
C ALA A 128 -7.55 18.00 11.78
N PRO A 129 -7.49 19.35 11.71
CA PRO A 129 -7.47 20.18 12.90
C PRO A 129 -8.71 19.91 13.75
N VAL A 130 -8.51 19.48 15.00
CA VAL A 130 -9.60 19.43 15.97
C VAL A 130 -10.01 20.87 16.29
N THR A 131 -11.14 21.31 15.74
CA THR A 131 -11.76 22.54 16.23
C THR A 131 -12.33 22.21 17.60
N PRO A 132 -11.98 22.94 18.68
CA PRO A 132 -12.64 22.75 19.96
C PRO A 132 -14.13 23.02 19.74
N GLU A 133 -14.98 22.00 19.90
CA GLU A 133 -16.41 22.21 19.99
C GLU A 133 -16.65 23.13 21.19
N GLU A 134 -17.04 24.37 20.94
CA GLU A 134 -17.54 25.25 21.99
C GLU A 134 -18.80 24.62 22.56
N THR A 135 -18.64 23.94 23.69
CA THR A 135 -19.75 23.58 24.56
C THR A 135 -20.35 24.89 25.08
N SER A 136 -21.31 25.43 24.34
CA SER A 136 -22.08 26.62 24.71
C SER A 136 -23.01 26.26 25.87
N ASN A 137 -22.46 26.28 27.08
CA ASN A 137 -23.25 26.33 28.31
C ASN A 137 -23.76 27.77 28.47
N SER A 138 -24.86 28.09 27.79
CA SER A 138 -25.57 29.36 27.97
C SER A 138 -26.12 29.46 29.40
N PRO A 139 -25.68 30.41 30.24
CA PRO A 139 -26.31 30.62 31.53
C PRO A 139 -27.60 31.41 31.31
N THR A 140 -28.72 30.79 31.67
CA THR A 140 -30.02 31.47 31.77
C THR A 140 -29.94 32.51 32.90
N LEU A 141 -30.05 33.78 32.55
CA LEU A 141 -30.11 34.90 33.48
C LEU A 141 -31.52 34.97 34.08
N THR A 142 -31.68 34.55 35.33
CA THR A 142 -32.80 34.99 36.19
C THR A 142 -32.20 35.55 37.47
N GLY A 143 -32.19 36.88 37.57
CA GLY A 143 -31.88 37.55 38.82
C GLY A 143 -33.04 37.40 39.80
N HIS A 144 -32.73 37.30 41.10
CA HIS A 144 -33.47 37.91 42.20
C HIS A 144 -32.65 37.77 43.50
N HIS A 145 -32.62 38.88 44.26
CA HIS A 145 -32.50 38.98 45.72
C HIS A 145 -31.12 39.20 46.38
N LEU A 146 -30.98 40.38 46.99
CA LEU A 146 -29.94 40.78 47.95
C LEU A 146 -30.04 39.99 49.27
N ASP A 147 -28.89 39.72 49.90
CA ASP A 147 -28.57 39.78 51.34
C ASP A 147 -27.33 38.91 51.60
N LYS A 148 -26.46 39.09 52.59
CA LYS A 148 -26.05 40.17 53.48
C LYS A 148 -24.78 39.63 54.17
N ARG A 149 -23.89 40.54 54.53
CA ARG A 149 -22.64 40.33 55.30
C ARG A 149 -22.77 39.46 56.56
N SER A 150 -21.83 38.53 56.79
CA SER A 150 -21.26 38.24 58.12
C SER A 150 -19.93 37.47 58.04
N GLU A 151 -18.97 37.92 58.84
CA GLU A 151 -17.67 37.32 59.11
C GLU A 151 -17.79 35.96 59.81
N GLY A 152 -16.80 35.10 59.63
CA GLY A 152 -16.69 33.85 60.38
C GLY A 152 -15.56 32.96 59.88
N SER A 153 -14.34 33.20 60.37
CA SER A 153 -13.25 32.22 60.39
C SER A 153 -13.74 30.90 60.99
N TRP A 154 -13.43 29.76 60.35
CA TRP A 154 -12.86 28.58 60.99
C TRP A 154 -12.03 27.77 59.99
N ALA A 155 -10.83 27.42 60.44
CA ALA A 155 -9.86 26.61 59.73
C ALA A 155 -10.33 25.15 59.63
N ALA A 156 -10.16 24.55 58.45
CA ALA A 156 -10.00 23.11 58.32
C ALA A 156 -9.21 22.81 57.04
N ASN A 157 -7.94 22.47 57.22
CA ASN A 157 -7.11 21.84 56.20
C ASN A 157 -7.74 20.50 55.79
N HIS A 158 -8.24 20.40 54.57
CA HIS A 158 -8.44 19.10 53.91
C HIS A 158 -7.82 19.11 52.53
N ARG A 159 -6.68 18.43 52.45
CA ARG A 159 -5.95 18.07 51.23
C ARG A 159 -6.77 17.04 50.46
N PRO A 160 -7.15 17.26 49.19
CA PRO A 160 -7.72 16.19 48.38
C PRO A 160 -6.61 15.20 48.01
N ALA A 161 -6.82 13.94 48.32
CA ALA A 161 -6.00 12.85 47.83
C ALA A 161 -6.17 12.73 46.31
N ALA A 162 -5.06 12.81 45.57
CA ALA A 162 -4.99 12.49 44.16
C ALA A 162 -5.51 11.06 43.94
N HIS A 163 -6.67 10.92 43.31
CA HIS A 163 -7.06 9.64 42.72
C HIS A 163 -6.22 9.46 41.46
N GLN A 164 -5.35 8.45 41.49
CA GLN A 164 -4.60 8.01 40.33
C GLN A 164 -5.58 7.51 39.26
N ALA A 165 -5.60 8.18 38.11
CA ALA A 165 -6.23 7.63 36.91
C ALA A 165 -5.29 6.55 36.34
N GLN A 166 -5.80 5.32 36.25
CA GLN A 166 -5.10 4.20 35.65
C GLN A 166 -5.10 4.36 34.11
N PRO A 167 -4.00 4.09 33.39
CA PRO A 167 -3.99 4.14 31.92
C PRO A 167 -4.95 3.10 31.32
N PRO A 168 -5.60 3.36 30.18
CA PRO A 168 -6.36 2.35 29.48
C PRO A 168 -5.44 1.22 29.01
N GLU A 169 -5.84 0.00 29.34
CA GLU A 169 -5.15 -1.22 28.93
C GLU A 169 -5.22 -1.36 27.40
N ALA A 170 -4.06 -1.47 26.75
CA ALA A 170 -3.96 -1.67 25.31
C ALA A 170 -4.53 -3.05 24.95
N GLN A 171 -5.77 -3.08 24.46
CA GLN A 171 -6.34 -4.27 23.84
C GLN A 171 -5.53 -4.59 22.57
N ARG A 172 -4.80 -5.70 22.62
CA ARG A 172 -4.10 -6.27 21.48
C ARG A 172 -5.15 -6.62 20.40
N PRO A 173 -4.96 -6.21 19.13
CA PRO A 173 -5.89 -6.62 18.07
C PRO A 173 -5.90 -8.15 17.94
N PRO A 174 -7.07 -8.77 17.67
CA PRO A 174 -7.12 -10.20 17.41
C PRO A 174 -6.24 -10.53 16.20
N ALA A 175 -5.42 -11.57 16.33
CA ALA A 175 -4.63 -12.10 15.21
C ALA A 175 -5.57 -12.48 14.04
N PRO A 176 -5.15 -12.29 12.78
CA PRO A 176 -5.95 -12.70 11.64
C PRO A 176 -6.16 -14.22 11.70
N HIS A 177 -7.43 -14.62 11.82
CA HIS A 177 -7.85 -16.00 11.57
C HIS A 177 -7.56 -16.32 10.10
N LEU A 178 -6.52 -17.13 9.84
CA LEU A 178 -6.33 -17.79 8.55
C LEU A 178 -7.47 -18.80 8.36
N HIS A 179 -8.47 -18.44 7.57
CA HIS A 179 -9.37 -19.42 6.97
C HIS A 179 -8.72 -19.95 5.70
N HIS A 180 -8.06 -21.11 5.78
CA HIS A 180 -7.71 -21.87 4.58
C HIS A 180 -9.00 -22.44 3.98
N ILE A 181 -9.38 -21.95 2.80
CA ILE A 181 -10.42 -22.59 1.98
C ILE A 181 -9.73 -23.70 1.20
N ALA A 182 -10.05 -24.96 1.52
CA ALA A 182 -9.69 -26.12 0.72
C ALA A 182 -10.89 -26.48 -0.16
N ALA A 183 -10.76 -26.36 -1.48
CA ALA A 183 -11.73 -26.93 -2.42
C ALA A 183 -11.24 -28.32 -2.83
N ALA A 184 -12.03 -29.35 -2.53
CA ALA A 184 -11.73 -30.73 -2.90
C ALA A 184 -12.29 -31.02 -4.30
N PHE A 185 -11.43 -31.16 -5.30
CA PHE A 185 -11.80 -31.65 -6.63
C PHE A 185 -11.36 -33.09 -6.75
N GLY A 186 -12.29 -34.05 -6.64
CA GLY A 186 -12.00 -35.47 -6.88
C GLY A 186 -10.79 -36.03 -6.10
N GLY A 187 -10.49 -35.48 -4.91
CA GLY A 187 -9.36 -35.89 -4.07
C GLY A 187 -8.02 -35.17 -4.30
N CYS A 188 -7.89 -34.25 -5.26
CA CYS A 188 -6.64 -33.51 -5.50
C CYS A 188 -6.70 -32.08 -4.89
N LEU A 189 -5.56 -31.61 -4.37
CA LEU A 189 -5.38 -30.24 -3.86
C LEU A 189 -4.80 -29.35 -4.96
N ALA A 190 -5.46 -28.22 -5.22
CA ALA A 190 -4.95 -27.14 -6.06
C ALA A 190 -4.31 -26.05 -5.19
N LEU A 191 -3.10 -25.60 -5.54
CA LEU A 191 -2.41 -24.51 -4.85
C LEU A 191 -2.15 -23.39 -5.88
N GLY A 192 -2.66 -22.18 -5.62
CA GLY A 192 -2.34 -20.98 -6.43
C GLY A 192 -3.51 -20.06 -6.83
N LEU A 193 -4.50 -19.82 -5.97
CA LEU A 193 -5.53 -18.81 -6.22
C LEU A 193 -5.54 -17.76 -5.10
N GLU A 194 -5.32 -16.48 -5.46
CA GLU A 194 -5.64 -15.33 -4.61
C GLU A 194 -7.05 -14.82 -4.96
N ASP A 195 -7.89 -14.70 -3.93
CA ASP A 195 -9.23 -14.13 -3.86
C ASP A 195 -10.44 -14.87 -4.52
N ASN A 196 -11.17 -15.57 -3.64
CA ASN A 196 -12.64 -15.73 -3.51
C ASN A 196 -13.60 -15.69 -4.74
N GLU A 197 -13.27 -16.31 -5.86
CA GLU A 197 -14.27 -16.84 -6.81
C GLU A 197 -13.93 -18.29 -7.18
N VAL A 198 -14.79 -19.24 -6.80
CA VAL A 198 -14.69 -20.65 -7.22
C VAL A 198 -15.04 -20.70 -8.72
N PRO A 199 -14.14 -21.09 -9.63
CA PRO A 199 -14.48 -21.21 -11.05
C PRO A 199 -15.51 -22.32 -11.21
N ALA A 200 -16.58 -22.05 -11.97
CA ALA A 200 -17.52 -23.08 -12.39
C ALA A 200 -16.79 -24.19 -13.16
N GLU A 201 -17.27 -25.44 -13.01
CA GLU A 201 -16.63 -26.68 -13.46
C GLU A 201 -16.33 -26.79 -14.97
N SER A 202 -16.65 -25.78 -15.79
CA SER A 202 -16.68 -25.86 -17.25
C SER A 202 -15.46 -25.25 -17.97
N GLY A 203 -14.38 -24.87 -17.29
CA GLY A 203 -13.28 -24.08 -17.88
C GLY A 203 -11.89 -24.72 -17.94
N TRP A 204 -11.72 -25.97 -17.48
CA TRP A 204 -10.42 -26.63 -17.39
C TRP A 204 -10.41 -28.00 -18.06
N ASP A 205 -9.48 -28.21 -19.00
CA ASP A 205 -9.20 -29.53 -19.57
C ASP A 205 -8.36 -30.35 -18.58
N VAL A 206 -9.04 -31.16 -17.75
CA VAL A 206 -8.38 -32.11 -16.84
C VAL A 206 -7.94 -33.36 -17.61
N PRO A 207 -6.67 -33.77 -17.56
CA PRO A 207 -6.22 -35.02 -18.14
C PRO A 207 -7.01 -36.20 -17.55
N ARG A 208 -7.64 -37.03 -18.39
CA ARG A 208 -8.39 -38.21 -17.96
C ARG A 208 -7.49 -39.10 -17.08
N ALA A 209 -7.93 -39.37 -15.85
CA ALA A 209 -7.16 -40.12 -14.85
C ALA A 209 -6.66 -41.46 -15.41
N GLY A 210 -5.38 -41.50 -15.78
CA GLY A 210 -4.63 -42.75 -15.86
C GLY A 210 -4.10 -43.05 -14.47
N THR A 211 -4.19 -44.30 -14.03
CA THR A 211 -3.64 -44.78 -12.75
C THR A 211 -2.17 -44.38 -12.62
N ALA A 212 -1.90 -43.33 -11.84
CA ALA A 212 -0.54 -42.90 -11.53
C ALA A 212 0.04 -43.86 -10.47
N ALA A 213 1.19 -44.46 -10.78
CA ALA A 213 1.93 -45.27 -9.81
C ALA A 213 2.44 -44.41 -8.64
N PRO A 214 2.64 -44.98 -7.43
CA PRO A 214 3.09 -44.21 -6.28
C PRO A 214 4.47 -43.59 -6.56
N GLY A 215 4.55 -42.26 -6.52
CA GLY A 215 5.77 -41.47 -6.80
C GLY A 215 5.74 -40.59 -8.05
N GLY A 216 4.59 -40.41 -8.72
CA GLY A 216 4.46 -39.59 -9.93
C GLY A 216 4.67 -38.08 -9.74
N ARG A 217 5.22 -37.43 -10.77
CA ARG A 217 5.40 -35.96 -10.84
C ARG A 217 4.03 -35.26 -10.85
N PRO A 218 3.90 -34.05 -10.24
CA PRO A 218 2.67 -33.26 -10.29
C PRO A 218 2.20 -33.01 -11.73
N LEU A 219 0.89 -33.01 -11.96
CA LEU A 219 0.32 -32.70 -13.26
C LEU A 219 0.07 -31.19 -13.37
N LEU A 220 0.46 -30.63 -14.52
CA LEU A 220 0.22 -29.24 -14.90
C LEU A 220 -1.08 -29.16 -15.71
N CYS A 221 -2.07 -28.43 -15.19
CA CYS A 221 -3.29 -28.14 -15.93
C CYS A 221 -3.19 -26.78 -16.64
N ARG A 222 -3.71 -26.73 -17.86
CA ARG A 222 -3.78 -25.51 -18.66
C ARG A 222 -5.22 -25.08 -18.85
N PRO A 223 -5.48 -23.77 -19.02
CA PRO A 223 -6.81 -23.27 -19.35
C PRO A 223 -7.30 -23.87 -20.68
N ASP A 224 -8.58 -24.23 -20.76
CA ASP A 224 -9.20 -24.69 -22.02
C ASP A 224 -9.27 -23.50 -23.00
N PRO A 225 -8.66 -23.60 -24.21
CA PRO A 225 -8.72 -22.55 -25.21
C PRO A 225 -10.14 -22.27 -25.76
N ALA A 226 -11.14 -23.11 -25.46
CA ALA A 226 -12.53 -22.94 -25.86
C ALA A 226 -13.42 -22.26 -24.78
N ALA A 227 -12.87 -21.89 -23.62
CA ALA A 227 -13.63 -21.21 -22.57
C ALA A 227 -14.08 -19.79 -22.98
N ASP A 228 -15.28 -19.40 -22.54
CA ASP A 228 -16.00 -18.17 -22.88
C ASP A 228 -15.11 -16.90 -22.86
N GLN A 229 -15.18 -16.10 -23.93
CA GLN A 229 -14.36 -14.89 -24.14
C GLN A 229 -14.66 -13.75 -23.16
N ASN A 230 -15.65 -13.90 -22.28
CA ASN A 230 -15.96 -12.96 -21.20
C ASN A 230 -15.34 -13.32 -19.84
N LEU A 231 -14.50 -14.36 -19.74
CA LEU A 231 -13.78 -14.62 -18.49
C LEU A 231 -12.65 -13.59 -18.28
N PRO A 232 -12.47 -13.06 -17.05
CA PRO A 232 -11.35 -12.17 -16.74
C PRO A 232 -10.02 -12.91 -16.92
N THR A 233 -9.23 -12.53 -17.92
CA THR A 233 -7.91 -13.11 -18.23
C THR A 233 -6.84 -12.84 -17.17
N LYS A 234 -7.18 -12.13 -16.09
CA LYS A 234 -6.25 -11.73 -15.04
C LYS A 234 -6.29 -12.76 -13.90
N GLY A 235 -5.43 -13.78 -13.97
CA GLY A 235 -5.21 -14.72 -12.86
C GLY A 235 -4.89 -16.16 -13.27
N TYR A 236 -5.13 -16.54 -14.52
CA TYR A 236 -4.88 -17.91 -14.99
C TYR A 236 -3.42 -18.11 -15.43
N HIS A 237 -2.52 -18.29 -14.47
CA HIS A 237 -1.22 -18.91 -14.73
C HIS A 237 -1.24 -20.37 -14.25
N GLU A 238 -0.42 -21.21 -14.91
CA GLU A 238 -0.37 -22.67 -14.75
C GLU A 238 -0.59 -23.16 -13.31
N ALA A 239 -1.62 -24.01 -13.10
CA ALA A 239 -1.92 -24.58 -11.79
C ALA A 239 -1.31 -26.00 -11.66
N LEU A 240 -0.67 -26.27 -10.52
CA LEU A 240 -0.21 -27.62 -10.16
C LEU A 240 -1.28 -28.34 -9.34
N LEU A 241 -1.67 -29.54 -9.79
CA LEU A 241 -2.50 -30.45 -9.01
C LEU A 241 -1.63 -31.54 -8.37
N LEU A 242 -1.77 -31.68 -7.05
CA LEU A 242 -1.21 -32.78 -6.28
C LEU A 242 -2.34 -33.75 -5.93
N CYS A 243 -2.24 -34.97 -6.45
CA CYS A 243 -3.17 -36.05 -6.12
C CYS A 243 -2.50 -37.00 -5.12
N PRO A 244 -3.08 -37.23 -3.93
CA PRO A 244 -2.62 -38.29 -3.03
C PRO A 244 -2.95 -39.65 -3.67
N GLY A 245 -1.98 -40.57 -3.62
CA GLY A 245 -2.18 -41.96 -4.05
C GLY A 245 -2.94 -42.80 -3.03
#